data_AF-A0A433DLT6-F1
#
_entry.id   AF-A0A433DLT6-F1
#
_cell.length_a   1.000
_cell.length_b   1.000
_cell.length_c   1.000
_cell.angle_alpha   90.00
_cell.angle_beta   90.00
_cell.angle_gamma   90.00
#
_symmetry.space_group_name_H-M   'P 1'
#
loop_
_entity.id
_entity.type
_entity.pdbx_description
1 polymer ?
#
loop_
_entity_poly.entity_id
_entity_poly.type
_entity_poly.pdbx_seq_one_letter_code
_entity_poly.pdbx_strand_id
1 'polypeptide(L)'
;MYTGLINIYIDHADWVCHGITDVESVADHMYCMAVIVMVAGDTLLDISKCVQLAIIYDLTESIIGDITPHDNVSMVDKYNLK
;
A
#
# COMPACT_ATOMS: atom_id res chain seq x y z
N MET A 1 22.44 9.87 -4.62
CA MET A 1 22.20 8.87 -5.66
C MET A 1 21.25 7.85 -5.07
N TYR A 2 19.95 8.16 -5.05
CA TYR A 2 18.92 7.22 -4.58
C TYR A 2 18.77 6.16 -5.67
N THR A 3 19.12 4.93 -5.35
CA THR A 3 18.90 3.77 -6.23
C THR A 3 17.40 3.57 -6.35
N GLY A 4 16.83 3.73 -7.55
CA GLY A 4 15.40 3.54 -7.85
C GLY A 4 14.95 2.08 -7.75
N LEU A 5 15.07 1.49 -6.56
CA LEU A 5 14.56 0.18 -6.23
C LEU A 5 13.22 0.37 -5.49
N ILE A 6 12.18 -0.23 -6.04
CA ILE A 6 10.87 -0.42 -5.39
C ILE A 6 11.14 -1.09 -4.04
N ASN A 7 10.90 -0.39 -2.93
CA ASN A 7 11.03 -0.96 -1.59
C ASN A 7 9.65 -1.13 -0.95
N ILE A 8 9.09 -2.34 -1.04
CA ILE A 8 7.78 -2.68 -0.47
C ILE A 8 7.85 -3.01 1.04
N TYR A 9 9.05 -3.06 1.63
CA TYR A 9 9.25 -3.31 3.06
C TYR A 9 9.24 -2.02 3.89
N ILE A 10 8.54 -0.99 3.42
CA ILE A 10 8.31 0.22 4.20
C ILE A 10 7.22 -0.05 5.23
N ASP A 11 7.43 0.45 6.45
CA ASP A 11 6.46 0.42 7.53
C ASP A 11 5.20 1.19 7.13
N HIS A 12 4.04 0.64 7.45
CA HIS A 12 2.77 1.32 7.23
C HIS A 12 2.64 2.52 8.21
N ALA A 13 2.66 3.72 7.64
CA ALA A 13 2.95 4.98 8.31
C ALA A 13 1.91 5.36 9.36
N ASP A 14 0.64 5.00 9.15
CA ASP A 14 -0.43 5.30 10.12
C ASP A 14 -0.17 4.65 11.48
N TRP A 15 0.32 3.41 11.52
CA TRP A 15 0.65 2.72 12.78
C TRP A 15 1.82 3.40 13.50
N VAL A 16 2.82 3.85 12.72
CA VAL A 16 3.98 4.60 13.23
C VAL A 16 3.54 5.94 13.82
N CYS A 17 2.61 6.66 13.17
CA CYS A 17 2.03 7.91 13.67
C CYS A 17 1.33 7.72 15.03
N HIS A 18 0.76 6.54 15.28
CA HIS A 18 0.15 6.18 16.56
C HIS A 18 1.13 5.61 17.59
N GLY A 19 2.44 5.64 17.31
CA GLY A 19 3.50 5.21 18.21
C GLY A 19 3.63 3.69 18.36
N ILE A 20 3.08 2.92 17.42
CA ILE A 20 3.22 1.46 17.40
C ILE A 20 4.54 1.11 16.74
N THR A 21 5.28 0.18 17.36
CA THR A 21 6.55 -0.36 16.84
C THR A 21 6.33 -1.77 16.30
N ASP A 22 7.18 -2.23 15.37
CA ASP A 22 7.07 -3.56 14.74
C ASP A 22 5.74 -3.71 13.99
N VAL A 23 5.50 -2.77 13.09
CA VAL A 23 4.25 -2.64 12.33
C VAL A 23 4.33 -3.44 11.04
N GLU A 24 3.18 -3.71 10.44
CA GLU A 24 3.14 -4.35 9.12
C GLU A 24 3.84 -3.49 8.08
N SER A 25 4.47 -4.14 7.09
CA SER A 25 4.92 -3.46 5.90
C SER A 25 3.80 -3.34 4.86
N VAL A 26 3.96 -2.44 3.89
CA VAL A 26 3.05 -2.33 2.74
C VAL A 26 2.92 -3.67 1.99
N ALA A 27 4.00 -4.47 1.92
CA ALA A 27 3.95 -5.83 1.36
C ALA A 27 3.04 -6.77 2.16
N ASP A 28 3.11 -6.73 3.49
CA ASP A 28 2.27 -7.57 4.37
C ASP A 28 0.78 -7.20 4.22
N HIS A 29 0.51 -5.90 4.11
CA HIS A 29 -0.83 -5.36 3.91
C HIS A 29 -1.43 -5.85 2.57
N MET A 30 -0.71 -5.66 1.46
CA MET A 30 -1.13 -6.14 0.13
C MET A 30 -1.30 -7.66 0.08
N TYR A 31 -0.42 -8.42 0.74
CA TYR A 31 -0.54 -9.88 0.84
C TYR A 31 -1.83 -10.29 1.55
N CYS A 32 -2.13 -9.68 2.70
CA CYS A 32 -3.36 -9.96 3.43
C CYS A 32 -4.61 -9.62 2.59
N MET A 33 -4.61 -8.50 1.87
CA MET A 33 -5.70 -8.13 0.96
C MET A 33 -5.89 -9.14 -0.16
N ALA A 34 -4.81 -9.63 -0.79
CA ALA A 34 -4.89 -10.66 -1.81
C ALA A 34 -5.52 -11.96 -1.26
N VAL A 35 -5.16 -12.36 -0.03
CA VAL A 35 -5.76 -13.52 0.64
C VAL A 35 -7.24 -13.30 0.93
N ILE A 36 -7.63 -12.12 1.43
CA ILE A 36 -9.03 -11.77 1.68
C ILE A 36 -9.85 -11.86 0.39
N VAL A 37 -9.33 -11.33 -0.73
CA VAL A 37 -10.01 -11.40 -2.03
C VAL A 37 -10.21 -12.85 -2.49
N MET A 38 -9.24 -13.74 -2.26
CA MET A 38 -9.37 -15.15 -2.61
C MET A 38 -10.43 -15.88 -1.79
N VAL A 39 -10.59 -15.52 -0.50
CA VAL A 39 -11.50 -16.22 0.43
C VAL A 39 -12.91 -15.62 0.44
N ALA A 40 -13.02 -14.29 0.38
CA ALA A 40 -14.26 -13.53 0.45
C ALA A 40 -14.82 -13.15 -0.93
N GLY A 41 -14.20 -13.64 -2.00
CA GLY A 41 -14.54 -13.32 -3.39
C GLY A 41 -16.01 -13.61 -3.74
N ASP A 42 -16.64 -12.67 -4.44
CA ASP A 42 -17.99 -12.82 -5.00
C ASP A 42 -17.93 -13.51 -6.37
N THR A 43 -18.87 -14.43 -6.61
CA THR A 43 -19.08 -15.11 -7.91
C THR A 43 -19.35 -14.15 -9.08
N LEU A 44 -19.78 -12.92 -8.81
CA LEU A 44 -20.01 -11.89 -9.82
C LEU A 44 -18.72 -11.16 -10.24
N LEU A 45 -17.61 -11.36 -9.52
CA LEU A 45 -16.34 -10.69 -9.74
C LEU A 45 -15.30 -11.64 -10.36
N ASP A 46 -14.40 -11.06 -11.15
CA ASP A 46 -13.20 -11.76 -11.61
C ASP A 46 -12.15 -11.72 -10.50
N ILE A 47 -12.15 -12.74 -9.65
CA ILE A 47 -11.25 -12.85 -8.50
C ILE A 47 -9.78 -12.75 -8.91
N SER A 48 -9.41 -13.28 -10.08
CA SER A 48 -8.03 -13.19 -10.55
C SER A 48 -7.63 -11.74 -10.81
N LYS A 49 -8.51 -10.92 -11.39
CA LYS A 49 -8.25 -9.48 -11.57
C LYS A 49 -8.23 -8.75 -10.24
N CYS A 50 -9.12 -9.08 -9.31
CA CYS A 50 -9.15 -8.47 -7.99
C CYS A 50 -7.87 -8.76 -7.19
N VAL A 51 -7.34 -9.98 -7.25
CA VAL A 51 -6.05 -10.34 -6.62
C VAL A 51 -4.90 -9.55 -7.26
N GLN A 52 -4.87 -9.43 -8.58
CA GLN A 52 -3.85 -8.61 -9.27
C GLN A 52 -3.92 -7.15 -8.83
N LEU A 53 -5.13 -6.58 -8.71
CA LEU A 53 -5.32 -5.22 -8.20
C LEU A 53 -4.85 -5.09 -6.75
N ALA A 54 -5.20 -6.03 -5.87
CA ALA A 54 -4.78 -6.04 -4.48
C ALA A 54 -3.24 -6.11 -4.29
N ILE A 55 -2.51 -6.64 -5.26
CA ILE A 55 -1.04 -6.71 -5.21
C ILE A 55 -0.37 -5.43 -5.73
N ILE A 56 -1.04 -4.63 -6.58
CA ILE A 56 -0.41 -3.48 -7.25
C ILE A 56 -0.92 -2.13 -6.78
N TYR A 57 -2.05 -2.07 -6.08
CA TYR A 57 -2.73 -0.80 -5.81
C TYR A 57 -1.90 0.17 -4.93
N ASP A 58 -1.13 -0.37 -3.96
CA ASP A 58 -0.21 0.41 -3.12
C ASP A 58 1.26 0.30 -3.57
N LEU A 59 1.52 -0.23 -4.78
CA LEU A 59 2.88 -0.32 -5.29
C LEU A 59 3.55 1.07 -5.42
N THR A 60 2.78 2.13 -5.62
CA THR A 60 3.31 3.50 -5.66
C THR A 60 3.86 3.97 -4.32
N GLU A 61 3.38 3.43 -3.20
CA GLU A 61 3.89 3.76 -1.87
C GLU A 61 5.34 3.28 -1.70
N SER A 62 5.73 2.20 -2.38
CA SER A 62 7.11 1.74 -2.38
C SER A 62 8.12 2.69 -3.03
N ILE A 63 7.63 3.72 -3.73
CA ILE A 63 8.42 4.77 -4.39
C ILE A 63 8.27 6.10 -3.64
N ILE A 64 7.04 6.46 -3.28
CA ILE A 64 6.69 7.79 -2.76
C ILE A 64 6.65 7.81 -1.22
N GLY A 65 6.50 6.65 -0.57
CA GLY A 65 6.14 6.49 0.83
C GLY A 65 4.63 6.33 1.03
N ASP A 66 4.25 5.69 2.14
CA ASP A 66 2.86 5.62 2.62
C ASP A 66 2.46 6.99 3.20
N ILE A 67 1.57 7.69 2.50
CA ILE A 67 1.14 9.06 2.85
C ILE A 67 -0.15 8.99 3.65
N THR A 68 -0.08 9.47 4.88
CA THR A 68 -1.18 9.51 5.83
C THR A 68 -1.92 10.85 5.77
N PRO A 69 -3.14 10.94 6.33
CA PRO A 69 -3.83 12.22 6.52
C PRO A 69 -3.06 13.23 7.38
N HIS A 70 -2.08 12.78 8.18
CA HIS A 70 -1.26 13.65 9.04
C HIS A 70 -0.16 14.41 8.28
N ASP A 71 0.18 13.97 7.07
CA ASP A 71 1.27 14.55 6.27
C ASP A 71 0.91 15.90 5.61
N ASN A 72 -0.34 16.38 5.76
CA ASN A 72 -0.83 17.65 5.22
C ASN A 72 -0.53 17.85 3.72
N VAL A 73 -0.47 16.76 2.95
CA VAL A 73 -0.26 16.80 1.49
C VAL A 73 -1.58 17.12 0.79
N SER A 74 -1.63 18.19 0.01
CA SER A 74 -2.82 18.52 -0.78
C SER A 74 -3.03 17.49 -1.91
N MET A 75 -4.26 17.31 -2.41
CA MET A 75 -4.51 16.39 -3.53
C MET A 75 -3.70 16.74 -4.79
N VAL A 76 -3.45 18.04 -5.01
CA VAL A 76 -2.63 18.52 -6.13
C VAL A 76 -1.19 18.12 -5.94
N ASP A 77 -0.65 18.30 -4.72
CA ASP A 77 0.73 17.93 -4.41
C ASP A 77 0.89 16.40 -4.46
N LYS A 78 -0.07 15.64 -3.94
CA LYS A 78 -0.09 14.17 -3.99
C LYS A 78 0.00 13.64 -5.42
N TYR A 79 -0.68 14.28 -6.38
CA TYR A 79 -0.63 13.89 -7.80
C TYR A 79 0.72 14.20 -8.47
N ASN A 80 1.48 15.15 -7.92
CA ASN A 80 2.78 15.56 -8.47
C ASN A 80 3.96 14.79 -7.87
N LEU A 81 3.73 13.92 -6.87
CA LEU A 81 4.75 13.04 -6.32
C LEU A 81 5.13 11.97 -7.36
N LYS A 82 6.43 11.81 -7.59
CA LYS A 82 7.01 10.89 -8.57
C LYS A 82 8.19 10.15 -7.97
#